data_AF-S1R0X7-F1
#
_entry.id   AF-S1R0X7-F1
#
_cell.length_a   1.000
_cell.length_b   1.000
_cell.length_c   1.000
_cell.angle_alpha   90.00
_cell.angle_beta   90.00
_cell.angle_gamma   90.00
#
_symmetry.space_group_name_H-M   'P 1'
#
loop_
_entity.id
_entity.type
_entity.pdbx_description
1 polymer ?
#
loop_
_entity_poly.entity_id
_entity_poly.type
_entity_poly.pdbx_seq_one_letter_code
_entity_poly.pdbx_strand_id
1 'polypeptide(L)'
;MDNLLSYVMQGKYQGDTLHLIPGDKHPQSFGNPLFKGAQLKGPVFILDQEQVDNRFLKLDTISKRHGDNFYLQAEYDVSYSSVVESIVSCFVESMVADEDFPCLTYRFEKVIPKVNAQPITGTSAPNYVRAGCLESVLTDRSVMAFEKYLVKYDEFEQAIKNKSDNQAILSSMIAFFTRYGLTVQEAKAFIVKQAAFDLLLGNEDRKGNSTNFVFLVGFESVQPYNMDFGRCLRIPDWKEQMEQAMQRFQGTAEWQEIILDFKDQIKQSHQLGILGNDSYAKNIDFLFEHGFQPFQIDFGLLQEKLKHCVARIQTLEPKLATFAQAKADLLLALLADKDAKRLWEEMR
;
A
#
# COMPACT_ATOMS: atom_id res chain seq x y z
N MET A 1 29.38 9.03 -4.21
CA MET A 1 28.18 8.19 -4.28
C MET A 1 28.25 7.25 -3.10
N ASP A 2 27.50 7.53 -2.03
CA ASP A 2 27.32 6.55 -0.96
C ASP A 2 26.62 5.34 -1.57
N ASN A 3 27.29 4.20 -1.53
CA ASN A 3 26.86 3.00 -2.22
C ASN A 3 25.61 2.46 -1.53
N LEU A 4 24.50 2.18 -2.23
CA LEU A 4 23.27 1.59 -1.66
C LEU A 4 23.55 0.36 -0.78
N LEU A 5 24.63 -0.37 -1.09
CA LEU A 5 25.15 -1.50 -0.34
C LEU A 5 25.57 -1.17 1.12
N SER A 6 25.85 0.10 1.45
CA SER A 6 26.22 0.50 2.81
C SER A 6 25.04 0.54 3.80
N TYR A 7 23.81 0.45 3.29
CA TYR A 7 22.59 0.53 4.10
C TYR A 7 21.82 -0.79 4.16
N VAL A 8 22.37 -1.87 3.59
CA VAL A 8 21.72 -3.17 3.63
C VAL A 8 21.98 -3.83 4.97
N MET A 9 20.90 -4.25 5.65
CA MET A 9 20.98 -4.95 6.93
C MET A 9 20.81 -6.46 6.73
N GLN A 10 21.46 -7.23 7.60
CA GLN A 10 21.15 -8.64 7.74
C GLN A 10 19.98 -8.82 8.72
N GLY A 11 18.99 -9.60 8.35
CA GLY A 11 17.86 -9.98 9.20
C GLY A 11 17.98 -11.42 9.69
N LYS A 12 17.58 -11.68 10.93
CA LYS A 12 17.40 -13.03 11.48
C LYS A 12 16.14 -13.10 12.34
N TYR A 13 15.31 -14.09 12.11
CA TYR A 13 14.15 -14.34 12.97
C TYR A 13 14.58 -14.98 14.29
N GLN A 14 14.01 -14.50 15.40
CA GLN A 14 14.02 -15.17 16.70
C GLN A 14 12.56 -15.31 17.15
N GLY A 15 12.02 -16.53 17.06
CA GLY A 15 10.57 -16.70 17.02
C GLY A 15 9.98 -15.94 15.84
N ASP A 16 8.92 -15.17 16.08
CA ASP A 16 8.24 -14.37 15.04
C ASP A 16 8.80 -12.94 14.87
N THR A 17 9.80 -12.55 15.67
CA THR A 17 10.39 -11.21 15.62
C THR A 17 11.62 -11.19 14.72
N LEU A 18 11.71 -10.19 13.83
CA LEU A 18 12.85 -9.97 12.95
C LEU A 18 13.90 -9.09 13.64
N HIS A 19 15.10 -9.61 13.86
CA HIS A 19 16.22 -8.88 14.42
C HIS A 19 17.13 -8.40 13.30
N LEU A 20 17.36 -7.08 13.22
CA LEU A 20 18.30 -6.50 12.27
C LEU A 20 19.70 -6.40 12.90
N ILE A 21 20.67 -6.95 12.20
CA ILE A 21 22.08 -6.95 12.55
C ILE A 21 22.79 -5.98 11.59
N PRO A 22 23.42 -4.91 12.10
CA PRO A 22 24.25 -4.04 11.28
C PRO A 22 25.38 -4.83 10.62
N GLY A 23 25.67 -4.57 9.35
CA GLY A 23 26.83 -5.17 8.70
C GLY A 23 28.14 -4.68 9.33
N ASP A 24 29.16 -5.54 9.35
CA ASP A 24 30.48 -5.26 9.98
C ASP A 24 31.17 -3.98 9.46
N LYS A 25 30.81 -3.53 8.25
CA LYS A 25 31.37 -2.33 7.61
C LYS A 25 30.59 -1.04 7.87
N HIS A 26 29.36 -1.12 8.39
CA HIS A 26 28.48 0.03 8.60
C HIS A 26 27.65 -0.15 9.88
N PRO A 27 28.13 0.32 11.05
CA PRO A 27 27.43 0.20 12.33
C PRO A 27 26.19 1.12 12.44
N GLN A 28 25.66 1.62 11.33
CA GLN A 28 24.57 2.58 11.31
C GLN A 28 23.22 1.91 11.62
N SER A 29 22.29 2.71 12.17
CA SER A 29 20.91 2.30 12.38
C SER A 29 20.20 2.03 11.06
N PHE A 30 19.30 1.03 11.03
CA PHE A 30 18.47 0.73 9.86
C PHE A 30 17.77 1.98 9.30
N GLY A 31 17.70 2.03 7.96
CA GLY A 31 17.01 3.05 7.19
C GLY A 31 17.98 3.85 6.31
N ASN A 32 17.63 4.00 5.04
CA ASN A 32 18.44 4.77 4.09
C ASN A 32 17.74 6.12 3.79
N PRO A 33 18.42 7.26 4.03
CA PRO A 33 17.86 8.59 3.78
C PRO A 33 17.59 8.88 2.29
N LEU A 34 18.06 8.04 1.37
CA LEU A 34 17.82 8.16 -0.06
C LEU A 34 16.42 7.68 -0.48
N PHE A 35 15.80 6.74 0.25
CA PHE A 35 14.43 6.29 -0.08
C PHE A 35 13.40 7.35 0.31
N LYS A 36 12.48 7.74 -0.57
CA LYS A 36 11.51 8.85 -0.35
C LYS A 36 10.41 8.54 0.68
N GLY A 37 9.78 9.53 1.32
CA GLY A 37 8.66 9.33 2.26
C GLY A 37 8.94 9.69 3.73
N ALA A 38 7.99 9.49 4.64
CA ALA A 38 8.20 9.82 6.06
C ALA A 38 8.95 8.72 6.82
N GLN A 39 8.68 7.47 6.48
CA GLN A 39 9.04 6.29 7.27
C GLN A 39 10.49 5.82 7.07
N LEU A 40 11.05 5.14 8.08
CA LEU A 40 12.29 4.39 7.94
C LEU A 40 12.07 3.18 7.05
N LYS A 41 12.84 3.09 5.96
CA LYS A 41 12.78 1.96 5.04
C LYS A 41 14.13 1.61 4.43
N GLY A 42 14.27 0.38 3.98
CA GLY A 42 15.47 -0.09 3.30
C GLY A 42 15.50 -1.59 3.04
N PRO A 43 16.46 -2.04 2.22
CA PRO A 43 16.66 -3.45 1.91
C PRO A 43 17.19 -4.21 3.12
N VAL A 44 16.74 -5.46 3.25
CA VAL A 44 17.18 -6.42 4.26
C VAL A 44 17.39 -7.77 3.60
N PHE A 45 18.49 -8.45 3.94
CA PHE A 45 18.73 -9.84 3.57
C PHE A 45 18.46 -10.73 4.78
N ILE A 46 17.42 -11.56 4.69
CA ILE A 46 17.06 -12.48 5.76
C ILE A 46 17.77 -13.80 5.50
N LEU A 47 18.56 -14.26 6.48
CA LEU A 47 19.20 -15.58 6.43
C LEU A 47 18.30 -16.59 7.13
N ASP A 48 17.75 -17.53 6.37
CA ASP A 48 17.01 -18.68 6.91
C ASP A 48 17.63 -19.98 6.40
N GLN A 49 18.22 -20.76 7.32
CA GLN A 49 18.74 -22.12 7.07
C GLN A 49 19.46 -22.30 5.72
N GLU A 50 20.35 -21.36 5.36
CA GLU A 50 21.16 -21.31 4.11
C GLU A 50 20.51 -20.61 2.89
N GLN A 51 19.24 -20.22 2.95
CA GLN A 51 18.62 -19.36 1.94
C GLN A 51 18.75 -17.88 2.31
N VAL A 52 19.04 -17.06 1.30
CA VAL A 52 19.04 -15.60 1.40
C VAL A 52 17.74 -15.08 0.80
N ASP A 53 16.87 -14.53 1.63
CA ASP A 53 15.63 -13.88 1.20
C ASP A 53 15.83 -12.35 1.19
N ASN A 54 15.73 -11.76 0.01
CA ASN A 54 15.95 -10.34 -0.21
C ASN A 54 14.62 -9.59 -0.10
N ARG A 55 14.45 -8.83 0.97
CA ARG A 55 13.24 -8.07 1.24
C ARG A 55 13.47 -6.58 1.30
N PHE A 56 12.39 -5.83 1.11
CA PHE A 56 12.32 -4.42 1.40
C PHE A 56 11.48 -4.21 2.66
N LEU A 57 12.03 -3.52 3.65
CA LEU A 57 11.37 -3.31 4.93
C LEU A 57 10.95 -1.84 5.06
N LYS A 58 9.71 -1.59 5.51
CA LYS A 58 9.12 -0.27 5.82
C LYS A 58 8.60 -0.30 7.26
N LEU A 59 9.14 0.54 8.14
CA LEU A 59 8.77 0.57 9.55
C LEU A 59 7.72 1.64 9.84
N ASP A 60 6.89 1.38 10.83
CA ASP A 60 5.91 2.32 11.41
C ASP A 60 6.58 3.37 12.32
N THR A 61 7.66 3.97 11.82
CA THR A 61 8.40 5.01 12.51
C THR A 61 9.05 5.96 11.50
N ILE A 62 9.25 7.21 11.92
CA ILE A 62 9.75 8.27 11.06
C ILE A 62 11.27 8.21 10.91
N SER A 63 11.74 8.55 9.71
CA SER A 63 13.14 8.81 9.46
C SER A 63 13.59 10.12 10.11
N LYS A 64 14.72 10.09 10.82
CA LYS A 64 15.34 11.27 11.48
C LYS A 64 15.59 12.46 10.55
N ARG A 65 15.58 12.26 9.23
CA ARG A 65 15.74 13.35 8.24
C ARG A 65 14.66 14.43 8.32
N HIS A 66 13.52 14.13 8.93
CA HIS A 66 12.41 15.07 9.09
C HIS A 66 12.54 15.96 10.34
N GLY A 67 13.62 15.79 11.12
CA GLY A 67 13.87 16.54 12.35
C GLY A 67 13.05 16.06 13.55
N ASP A 68 13.41 16.53 14.75
CA ASP A 68 12.81 16.06 16.01
C ASP A 68 11.36 16.52 16.22
N ASN A 69 10.86 17.46 15.40
CA ASN A 69 9.51 18.01 15.49
C ASN A 69 8.50 17.33 14.53
N PHE A 70 8.92 16.33 13.76
CA PHE A 70 8.05 15.61 12.85
C PHE A 70 7.61 14.29 13.49
N TYR A 71 6.30 14.15 13.71
CA TYR A 71 5.68 12.94 14.28
C TYR A 71 4.52 12.47 13.39
N LEU A 72 4.26 11.16 13.40
CA LEU A 72 3.09 10.60 12.74
C LEU A 72 1.86 11.04 13.54
N GLN A 73 0.77 11.34 12.84
CA GLN A 73 -0.49 11.58 13.53
C GLN A 73 -0.86 10.34 14.35
N ALA A 74 -1.46 10.56 15.52
CA ALA A 74 -1.77 9.48 16.48
C ALA A 74 -2.83 8.50 15.98
N GLU A 75 -3.52 8.81 14.88
CA GLU A 75 -4.46 7.91 14.22
C GLU A 75 -3.77 6.62 13.77
N TYR A 76 -4.41 5.48 14.02
CA TYR A 76 -3.83 4.17 13.75
C TYR A 76 -3.64 3.93 12.26
N ASP A 77 -4.53 4.47 11.41
CA ASP A 77 -4.31 4.47 9.96
C ASP A 77 -2.97 5.10 9.58
N VAL A 78 -2.58 6.20 10.24
CA VAL A 78 -1.33 6.91 9.96
C VAL A 78 -0.12 6.25 10.60
N SER A 79 -0.25 5.89 11.88
CA SER A 79 0.84 5.38 12.71
C SER A 79 1.13 3.90 12.51
N TYR A 80 0.17 3.11 12.03
CA TYR A 80 0.31 1.66 11.82
C TYR A 80 -0.16 1.27 10.41
N SER A 81 0.32 1.99 9.40
CA SER A 81 0.05 1.70 7.98
C SER A 81 0.34 0.25 7.60
N SER A 82 1.27 -0.40 8.31
CA SER A 82 1.62 -1.81 8.13
C SER A 82 0.46 -2.78 8.30
N VAL A 83 -0.50 -2.47 9.19
CA VAL A 83 -1.71 -3.28 9.39
C VAL A 83 -2.54 -3.29 8.11
N VAL A 84 -2.82 -2.09 7.58
CA VAL A 84 -3.64 -1.92 6.37
C VAL A 84 -2.93 -2.54 5.16
N GLU A 85 -1.63 -2.29 5.00
CA GLU A 85 -0.83 -2.88 3.92
C GLU A 85 -0.88 -4.41 3.92
N SER A 86 -0.81 -5.03 5.10
CA SER A 86 -0.87 -6.48 5.24
C SER A 86 -2.27 -7.04 4.97
N ILE A 87 -3.32 -6.36 5.45
CA ILE A 87 -4.71 -6.75 5.20
C ILE A 87 -5.07 -6.63 3.71
N VAL A 88 -4.66 -5.54 3.05
CA VAL A 88 -4.85 -5.39 1.59
C VAL A 88 -4.00 -6.40 0.82
N SER A 89 -2.85 -6.81 1.33
CA SER A 89 -2.06 -7.87 0.69
C SER A 89 -2.78 -9.21 0.70
N CYS A 90 -3.59 -9.52 1.73
CA CYS A 90 -4.45 -10.70 1.70
C CYS A 90 -5.44 -10.67 0.52
N PHE A 91 -5.97 -9.48 0.19
CA PHE A 91 -6.81 -9.29 -1.00
C PHE A 91 -6.02 -9.57 -2.28
N VAL A 92 -4.88 -8.91 -2.45
CA VAL A 92 -4.00 -9.09 -3.63
C VAL A 92 -3.60 -10.55 -3.83
N GLU A 93 -3.20 -11.25 -2.76
CA GLU A 93 -2.78 -12.64 -2.80
C GLU A 93 -3.92 -13.63 -3.08
N SER A 94 -5.17 -13.17 -3.01
CA SER A 94 -6.37 -13.97 -3.32
C SER A 94 -6.94 -13.65 -4.70
N MET A 95 -6.36 -12.68 -5.41
CA MET A 95 -6.70 -12.39 -6.80
C MET A 95 -6.01 -13.38 -7.74
N VAL A 96 -6.64 -13.68 -8.87
CA VAL A 96 -5.91 -14.30 -10.00
C VAL A 96 -4.80 -13.35 -10.43
N ALA A 97 -3.57 -13.87 -10.53
CA ALA A 97 -2.42 -13.10 -10.94
C ALA A 97 -2.63 -12.51 -12.35
N ASP A 98 -2.36 -11.21 -12.48
CA ASP A 98 -2.55 -10.43 -13.70
C ASP A 98 -1.23 -9.73 -14.03
N GLU A 99 -0.55 -10.18 -15.09
CA GLU A 99 0.75 -9.64 -15.49
C GLU A 99 0.70 -8.16 -15.90
N ASP A 100 -0.47 -7.70 -16.36
CA ASP A 100 -0.72 -6.31 -16.75
C ASP A 100 -1.12 -5.43 -15.55
N PHE A 101 -1.31 -6.02 -14.37
CA PHE A 101 -1.62 -5.31 -13.14
C PHE A 101 -0.84 -5.88 -11.95
N PRO A 102 0.50 -5.79 -11.97
CA PRO A 102 1.31 -6.31 -10.88
C PRO A 102 1.11 -5.48 -9.62
N CYS A 103 0.76 -6.16 -8.54
CA CYS A 103 0.58 -5.60 -7.21
C CYS A 103 1.70 -6.06 -6.28
N LEU A 104 2.31 -5.15 -5.52
CA LEU A 104 3.24 -5.54 -4.47
C LEU A 104 2.47 -6.07 -3.25
N THR A 105 2.96 -7.14 -2.63
CA THR A 105 2.39 -7.65 -1.37
C THR A 105 3.31 -7.35 -0.19
N TYR A 106 2.70 -7.21 0.98
CA TYR A 106 3.32 -6.82 2.23
C TYR A 106 2.93 -7.80 3.32
N ARG A 107 3.91 -8.15 4.15
CA ARG A 107 3.71 -8.97 5.34
C ARG A 107 3.98 -8.14 6.57
N PHE A 108 3.09 -8.24 7.56
CA PHE A 108 3.30 -7.60 8.87
C PHE A 108 4.50 -8.20 9.60
N GLU A 109 5.38 -7.33 10.08
CA GLU A 109 6.58 -7.70 10.82
C GLU A 109 6.66 -6.95 12.15
N LYS A 110 7.20 -7.65 13.16
CA LYS A 110 7.74 -7.04 14.38
C LYS A 110 9.25 -7.03 14.25
N VAL A 111 9.87 -5.87 14.39
CA VAL A 111 11.29 -5.66 14.04
C VAL A 111 12.04 -5.04 15.21
N ILE A 112 13.22 -5.58 15.52
CA ILE A 112 14.21 -4.93 16.37
C ILE A 112 15.28 -4.33 15.46
N PRO A 113 15.26 -2.99 15.22
CA PRO A 113 16.03 -2.36 14.14
C PRO A 113 17.53 -2.20 14.43
N LYS A 114 17.93 -2.43 15.69
CA LYS A 114 19.32 -2.51 16.15
C LYS A 114 19.37 -3.23 17.50
N VAL A 115 20.55 -3.71 17.88
CA VAL A 115 20.79 -4.33 19.18
C VAL A 115 20.27 -3.42 20.31
N ASN A 116 19.49 -4.01 21.24
CA ASN A 116 18.86 -3.34 22.39
C ASN A 116 17.83 -2.24 22.06
N ALA A 117 17.34 -2.15 20.82
CA ALA A 117 16.20 -1.27 20.53
C ALA A 117 14.87 -1.89 20.96
N GLN A 118 13.90 -1.03 21.26
CA GLN A 118 12.52 -1.47 21.41
C GLN A 118 11.99 -2.01 20.06
N PRO A 119 11.19 -3.08 20.08
CA PRO A 119 10.53 -3.58 18.89
C PRO A 119 9.62 -2.52 18.25
N ILE A 120 9.62 -2.46 16.92
CA ILE A 120 8.79 -1.57 16.09
C ILE A 120 8.03 -2.43 15.08
N THR A 121 6.79 -2.07 14.77
CA THR A 121 6.02 -2.74 13.72
C THR A 121 6.39 -2.20 12.34
N GLY A 122 6.04 -2.94 11.30
CA GLY A 122 6.28 -2.54 9.92
C GLY A 122 5.83 -3.62 8.94
N THR A 123 6.16 -3.42 7.68
CA THR A 123 5.93 -4.39 6.61
C THR A 123 7.24 -4.79 5.94
N SER A 124 7.33 -6.08 5.60
CA SER A 124 8.30 -6.56 4.61
C SER A 124 7.59 -6.86 3.29
N ALA A 125 8.25 -6.55 2.19
CA ALA A 125 7.81 -6.90 0.85
C ALA A 125 8.93 -7.63 0.10
N PRO A 126 8.62 -8.51 -0.86
CA PRO A 126 9.63 -9.04 -1.77
C PRO A 126 10.36 -7.91 -2.48
N ASN A 127 11.65 -8.10 -2.80
CA ASN A 127 12.33 -7.17 -3.68
C ASN A 127 11.71 -7.24 -5.09
N TYR A 128 10.91 -6.24 -5.45
CA TYR A 128 10.25 -6.15 -6.77
C TYR A 128 11.14 -5.51 -7.83
N VAL A 129 12.24 -4.84 -7.45
CA VAL A 129 13.17 -4.25 -8.42
C VAL A 129 14.01 -5.36 -9.06
N ARG A 130 13.69 -5.67 -10.32
CA ARG A 130 14.40 -6.67 -11.13
C ARG A 130 15.80 -6.18 -11.54
N ALA A 131 16.72 -7.13 -11.75
CA ALA A 131 18.06 -6.81 -12.24
C ALA A 131 18.00 -6.06 -13.57
N GLY A 132 18.71 -4.94 -13.68
CA GLY A 132 18.70 -4.08 -14.87
C GLY A 132 17.53 -3.08 -14.94
N CYS A 133 16.63 -3.08 -13.96
CA CYS A 133 15.58 -2.07 -13.82
C CYS A 133 15.87 -1.09 -12.67
N LEU A 134 15.32 0.10 -12.76
CA LEU A 134 15.28 1.09 -11.68
C LEU A 134 13.83 1.46 -11.37
N GLU A 135 13.56 1.72 -10.10
CA GLU A 135 12.30 2.34 -9.69
C GLU A 135 12.26 3.81 -10.12
N SER A 136 11.14 4.21 -10.71
CA SER A 136 10.78 5.60 -10.93
C SER A 136 9.38 5.87 -10.37
N VAL A 137 9.13 7.11 -9.98
CA VAL A 137 7.80 7.59 -9.58
C VAL A 137 7.33 8.68 -10.54
N LEU A 138 6.01 8.89 -10.63
CA LEU A 138 5.43 9.85 -11.57
C LEU A 138 5.96 11.28 -11.40
N THR A 139 6.10 11.73 -10.15
CA THR A 139 6.78 12.99 -9.83
C THR A 139 7.84 12.73 -8.76
N ASP A 140 9.05 13.25 -8.97
CA ASP A 140 10.06 13.39 -7.93
C ASP A 140 10.61 14.80 -7.98
N ARG A 141 10.92 15.36 -6.80
CA ARG A 141 11.56 16.67 -6.67
C ARG A 141 13.08 16.59 -6.75
N SER A 142 13.65 15.40 -6.97
CA SER A 142 15.11 15.21 -7.07
C SER A 142 15.60 14.89 -8.48
N VAL A 143 16.81 15.37 -8.78
CA VAL A 143 17.52 15.11 -10.03
C VAL A 143 17.95 13.63 -10.03
N MET A 144 17.29 12.80 -10.83
CA MET A 144 17.59 11.37 -10.94
C MET A 144 17.83 10.95 -12.40
N ALA A 145 18.40 9.77 -12.59
CA ALA A 145 18.30 9.06 -13.86
C ALA A 145 16.81 8.99 -14.27
N PHE A 146 16.51 9.27 -15.53
CA PHE A 146 15.14 9.39 -16.08
C PHE A 146 14.37 10.67 -15.77
N GLU A 147 15.02 11.76 -15.34
CA GLU A 147 14.39 13.08 -15.15
C GLU A 147 13.52 13.53 -16.35
N LYS A 148 13.90 13.14 -17.58
CA LYS A 148 13.13 13.42 -18.81
C LYS A 148 11.71 12.86 -18.82
N TYR A 149 11.40 11.87 -17.99
CA TYR A 149 10.07 11.24 -17.90
C TYR A 149 9.27 11.75 -16.69
N LEU A 150 9.90 12.46 -15.76
CA LEU A 150 9.23 12.98 -14.56
C LEU A 150 8.20 14.05 -14.93
N VAL A 151 7.01 13.92 -14.35
CA VAL A 151 5.99 14.96 -14.37
C VAL A 151 6.33 15.97 -13.28
N LYS A 152 6.22 17.27 -13.59
CA LYS A 152 6.40 18.29 -12.55
C LYS A 152 5.25 18.23 -11.57
N TYR A 153 5.52 18.43 -10.28
CA TYR A 153 4.48 18.36 -9.25
C TYR A 153 3.29 19.30 -9.54
N ASP A 154 3.55 20.54 -9.97
CA ASP A 154 2.49 21.50 -10.31
C ASP A 154 1.64 21.04 -11.52
N GLU A 155 2.27 20.35 -12.48
CA GLU A 155 1.56 19.77 -13.63
C GLU A 155 0.62 18.66 -13.17
N PHE A 156 1.08 17.78 -12.27
CA PHE A 156 0.24 16.75 -11.65
C PHE A 156 -0.92 17.36 -10.85
N GLU A 157 -0.66 18.40 -10.04
CA GLU A 157 -1.72 19.02 -9.25
C GLU A 157 -2.83 19.61 -10.13
N GLN A 158 -2.45 20.30 -11.20
CA GLN A 158 -3.41 20.91 -12.13
C GLN A 158 -4.17 19.89 -12.97
N ALA A 159 -3.51 18.81 -13.38
CA ALA A 159 -4.08 17.82 -14.30
C ALA A 159 -4.86 16.71 -13.59
N ILE A 160 -4.52 16.39 -12.34
CA ILE A 160 -5.06 15.23 -11.61
C ILE A 160 -5.65 15.65 -10.27
N LYS A 161 -4.81 16.10 -9.32
CA LYS A 161 -5.22 16.32 -7.92
C LYS A 161 -6.41 17.27 -7.79
N ASN A 162 -6.37 18.38 -8.51
CA ASN A 162 -7.38 19.44 -8.44
C ASN A 162 -8.53 19.25 -9.45
N LYS A 163 -8.53 18.16 -10.23
CA LYS A 163 -9.59 17.87 -11.20
C LYS A 163 -10.68 17.02 -10.58
N SER A 164 -11.91 17.25 -11.03
CA SER A 164 -13.09 16.48 -10.62
C SER A 164 -13.69 15.66 -11.76
N ASP A 165 -13.26 15.87 -13.01
CA ASP A 165 -13.78 15.20 -14.20
C ASP A 165 -12.98 13.92 -14.50
N ASN A 166 -13.67 12.78 -14.52
CA ASN A 166 -13.04 11.47 -14.70
C ASN A 166 -12.34 11.34 -16.05
N GLN A 167 -12.93 11.86 -17.13
CA GLN A 167 -12.37 11.75 -18.48
C GLN A 167 -11.07 12.55 -18.62
N ALA A 168 -11.04 13.77 -18.09
CA ALA A 168 -9.86 14.63 -18.09
C ALA A 168 -8.73 14.04 -17.25
N ILE A 169 -9.06 13.48 -16.08
CA ILE A 169 -8.11 12.77 -15.22
C ILE A 169 -7.52 11.58 -15.96
N LEU A 170 -8.35 10.68 -16.50
CA LEU A 170 -7.89 9.49 -17.22
C LEU A 170 -7.01 9.86 -18.42
N SER A 171 -7.42 10.86 -19.20
CA SER A 171 -6.64 11.33 -20.37
C SER A 171 -5.28 11.88 -19.95
N SER A 172 -5.22 12.62 -18.84
CA SER A 172 -3.97 13.16 -18.30
C SER A 172 -3.05 12.05 -17.75
N MET A 173 -3.61 11.06 -17.05
CA MET A 173 -2.84 9.92 -16.55
C MET A 173 -2.25 9.09 -17.71
N ILE A 174 -3.03 8.83 -18.76
CA ILE A 174 -2.54 8.16 -19.97
C ILE A 174 -1.40 8.96 -20.60
N ALA A 175 -1.56 10.27 -20.74
CA ALA A 175 -0.52 11.14 -21.28
C ALA A 175 0.76 11.12 -20.42
N PHE A 176 0.65 10.99 -19.09
CA PHE A 176 1.82 10.86 -18.23
C PHE A 176 2.48 9.48 -18.32
N PHE A 177 1.71 8.40 -18.31
CA PHE A 177 2.23 7.03 -18.39
C PHE A 177 2.92 6.78 -19.73
N THR A 178 2.38 7.31 -20.82
CA THR A 178 2.99 7.21 -22.17
C THR A 178 4.33 7.96 -22.27
N ARG A 179 4.63 8.95 -21.42
CA ARG A 179 5.98 9.56 -21.35
C ARG A 179 7.05 8.54 -20.95
N TYR A 180 6.68 7.52 -20.18
CA TYR A 180 7.58 6.44 -19.79
C TYR A 180 7.71 5.35 -20.87
N GLY A 181 7.00 5.45 -22.00
CA GLY A 181 7.12 4.51 -23.12
C GLY A 181 6.04 3.43 -23.17
N LEU A 182 5.05 3.47 -22.27
CA LEU A 182 3.84 2.65 -22.38
C LEU A 182 3.02 3.09 -23.60
N THR A 183 2.35 2.14 -24.26
CA THR A 183 1.31 2.45 -25.24
C THR A 183 0.08 3.05 -24.55
N VAL A 184 -0.77 3.72 -25.31
CA VAL A 184 -2.04 4.28 -24.80
C VAL A 184 -2.92 3.19 -24.20
N GLN A 185 -2.94 1.99 -24.82
CA GLN A 185 -3.72 0.85 -24.41
C GLN A 185 -3.22 0.25 -23.09
N GLU A 186 -1.91 0.01 -22.96
CA GLU A 186 -1.30 -0.50 -21.72
C GLU A 186 -1.51 0.48 -20.56
N ALA A 187 -1.27 1.78 -20.80
CA ALA A 187 -1.49 2.81 -19.81
C ALA A 187 -2.95 2.84 -19.34
N LYS A 188 -3.90 2.89 -20.30
CA LYS A 188 -5.34 2.90 -19.99
C LYS A 188 -5.75 1.65 -19.19
N ALA A 189 -5.32 0.47 -19.62
CA ALA A 189 -5.66 -0.78 -18.96
C ALA A 189 -5.20 -0.80 -17.49
N PHE A 190 -3.95 -0.41 -17.24
CA PHE A 190 -3.43 -0.34 -15.87
C PHE A 190 -4.16 0.71 -15.02
N ILE A 191 -4.35 1.94 -15.55
CA ILE A 191 -4.98 3.04 -14.80
C ILE A 191 -6.43 2.70 -14.43
N VAL A 192 -7.18 2.08 -15.34
CA VAL A 192 -8.56 1.66 -15.09
C VAL A 192 -8.60 0.56 -14.01
N LYS A 193 -7.71 -0.44 -14.06
CA LYS A 193 -7.59 -1.45 -13.01
C LYS A 193 -7.18 -0.83 -11.66
N GLN A 194 -6.22 0.11 -11.65
CA GLN A 194 -5.80 0.79 -10.43
C GLN A 194 -6.94 1.61 -9.81
N ALA A 195 -7.70 2.34 -10.63
CA ALA A 195 -8.85 3.09 -10.17
C ALA A 195 -9.95 2.18 -9.60
N ALA A 196 -10.20 1.01 -10.22
CA ALA A 196 -11.13 0.02 -9.68
C ALA A 196 -10.65 -0.57 -8.36
N PHE A 197 -9.36 -0.92 -8.26
CA PHE A 197 -8.73 -1.44 -7.05
C PHE A 197 -8.83 -0.43 -5.90
N ASP A 198 -8.46 0.82 -6.16
CA ASP A 198 -8.51 1.89 -5.17
C ASP A 198 -9.94 2.22 -4.74
N LEU A 199 -10.92 2.15 -5.66
CA LEU A 199 -12.34 2.37 -5.35
C LEU A 199 -12.92 1.21 -4.51
N LEU A 200 -12.55 -0.03 -4.84
CA LEU A 200 -12.99 -1.22 -4.11
C LEU A 200 -12.46 -1.24 -2.67
N LEU A 201 -11.22 -0.80 -2.47
CA LEU A 201 -10.56 -0.81 -1.17
C LEU A 201 -10.60 0.54 -0.44
N GLY A 202 -11.25 1.55 -1.00
CA GLY A 202 -11.38 2.88 -0.39
C GLY A 202 -10.04 3.57 -0.14
N ASN A 203 -9.15 3.62 -1.13
CA ASN A 203 -7.86 4.31 -1.02
C ASN A 203 -8.04 5.83 -1.12
N GLU A 204 -7.64 6.59 -0.10
CA GLU A 204 -7.80 8.05 -0.10
C GLU A 204 -6.55 8.85 -0.52
N ASP A 205 -5.41 8.18 -0.75
CA ASP A 205 -4.13 8.88 -0.96
C ASP A 205 -3.68 8.93 -2.42
N ARG A 206 -4.20 8.05 -3.29
CA ARG A 206 -3.67 7.89 -4.66
C ARG A 206 -3.70 9.19 -5.48
N LYS A 207 -4.83 9.89 -5.51
CA LYS A 207 -4.96 11.17 -6.25
C LYS A 207 -4.18 12.32 -5.62
N GLY A 208 -4.07 12.32 -4.29
CA GLY A 208 -3.38 13.36 -3.53
C GLY A 208 -1.85 13.23 -3.59
N ASN A 209 -1.34 12.03 -3.84
CA ASN A 209 0.06 11.68 -3.71
C ASN A 209 0.63 11.08 -4.99
N SER A 210 1.22 11.94 -5.82
CA SER A 210 1.87 11.57 -7.07
C SER A 210 3.04 10.58 -6.92
N THR A 211 3.58 10.39 -5.71
CA THR A 211 4.67 9.43 -5.48
C THR A 211 4.17 7.99 -5.36
N ASN A 212 2.86 7.78 -5.28
CA ASN A 212 2.21 6.47 -5.23
C ASN A 212 1.98 5.86 -6.62
N PHE A 213 2.48 6.50 -7.68
CA PHE A 213 2.49 5.98 -9.04
C PHE A 213 3.91 5.53 -9.37
N VAL A 214 4.14 4.23 -9.25
CA VAL A 214 5.47 3.62 -9.31
C VAL A 214 5.63 2.86 -10.62
N PHE A 215 6.82 2.96 -11.20
CA PHE A 215 7.24 2.28 -12.42
C PHE A 215 8.55 1.55 -12.18
N LEU A 216 8.68 0.35 -12.74
CA LEU A 216 9.97 -0.27 -12.98
C LEU A 216 10.41 0.02 -14.41
N VAL A 217 11.50 0.75 -14.55
CA VAL A 217 12.05 1.20 -15.82
C VAL A 217 13.35 0.45 -16.10
N GLY A 218 13.33 -0.40 -17.12
CA GLY A 218 14.51 -1.04 -17.70
C GLY A 218 14.97 -0.31 -18.97
N PHE A 219 16.02 -0.83 -19.62
CA PHE A 219 16.53 -0.26 -20.87
C PHE A 219 15.52 -0.33 -22.02
N GLU A 220 14.73 -1.39 -22.08
CA GLU A 220 13.78 -1.67 -23.17
C GLU A 220 12.34 -1.93 -22.70
N SER A 221 12.08 -1.82 -21.40
CA SER A 221 10.77 -2.17 -20.82
C SER A 221 10.38 -1.22 -19.71
N VAL A 222 9.09 -0.87 -19.64
CA VAL A 222 8.50 -0.19 -18.48
C VAL A 222 7.29 -0.97 -18.00
N GLN A 223 7.18 -1.13 -16.68
CA GLN A 223 6.03 -1.75 -16.06
C GLN A 223 5.54 -0.89 -14.89
N PRO A 224 4.31 -0.38 -14.91
CA PRO A 224 3.70 0.26 -13.74
C PRO A 224 3.37 -0.79 -12.67
N TYR A 225 3.47 -0.41 -11.39
CA TYR A 225 3.20 -1.27 -10.24
C TYR A 225 2.16 -0.64 -9.32
N ASN A 226 1.21 -1.45 -8.86
CA ASN A 226 0.25 -1.03 -7.85
C ASN A 226 0.81 -1.35 -6.45
N MET A 227 1.02 -0.32 -5.64
CA MET A 227 1.64 -0.46 -4.32
C MET A 227 1.29 0.71 -3.38
N ASP A 228 1.83 0.67 -2.16
CA ASP A 228 1.58 1.60 -1.04
C ASP A 228 0.10 1.67 -0.63
N PHE A 229 -0.37 0.61 0.03
CA PHE A 229 -1.78 0.45 0.42
C PHE A 229 -2.12 1.03 1.79
N GLY A 230 -1.19 1.74 2.44
CA GLY A 230 -1.33 2.20 3.83
C GLY A 230 -2.46 3.21 4.09
N ARG A 231 -3.23 3.58 3.05
CA ARG A 231 -4.35 4.52 3.09
C ARG A 231 -5.65 3.95 2.50
N CYS A 232 -5.68 2.63 2.29
CA CYS A 232 -6.90 1.88 2.01
C CYS A 232 -7.70 1.64 3.30
N LEU A 233 -8.98 1.28 3.14
CA LEU A 233 -9.86 0.81 4.21
C LEU A 233 -9.92 1.78 5.41
N ARG A 234 -9.81 3.09 5.18
CA ARG A 234 -9.63 4.07 6.26
C ARG A 234 -10.77 4.05 7.27
N ILE A 235 -10.42 4.07 8.56
CA ILE A 235 -11.34 4.20 9.68
C ILE A 235 -10.92 5.46 10.44
N PRO A 236 -11.55 6.61 10.18
CA PRO A 236 -11.12 7.87 10.74
C PRO A 236 -11.17 7.85 12.27
N ASP A 237 -10.25 8.61 12.88
CA ASP A 237 -10.18 8.79 14.34
C ASP A 237 -9.93 7.54 15.19
N TRP A 238 -9.59 6.39 14.59
CA TRP A 238 -9.16 5.22 15.35
C TRP A 238 -7.85 5.51 16.09
N LYS A 239 -7.96 5.70 17.40
CA LYS A 239 -6.87 6.02 18.33
C LYS A 239 -6.93 5.04 19.50
N GLU A 240 -5.96 5.11 20.41
CA GLU A 240 -5.85 4.18 21.53
C GLU A 240 -7.13 4.08 22.39
N GLN A 241 -7.83 5.19 22.64
CA GLN A 241 -9.09 5.16 23.39
C GLN A 241 -10.19 4.41 22.63
N MET A 242 -10.24 4.56 21.30
CA MET A 242 -11.20 3.84 20.46
C MET A 242 -10.87 2.35 20.40
N GLU A 243 -9.59 2.00 20.20
CA GLU A 243 -9.11 0.61 20.25
C GLU A 243 -9.58 -0.09 21.53
N GLN A 244 -9.38 0.52 22.69
CA GLN A 244 -9.82 -0.02 23.98
C GLN A 244 -11.35 -0.11 24.09
N ALA A 245 -12.07 0.93 23.66
CA ALA A 245 -13.53 0.94 23.71
C ALA A 245 -14.16 -0.10 22.78
N MET A 246 -13.51 -0.40 21.66
CA MET A 246 -14.02 -1.29 20.62
C MET A 246 -13.88 -2.77 20.95
N GLN A 247 -12.94 -3.14 21.82
CA GLN A 247 -12.74 -4.53 22.27
C GLN A 247 -14.01 -5.18 22.80
N ARG A 248 -14.87 -4.43 23.52
CA ARG A 248 -16.10 -4.97 24.12
C ARG A 248 -17.20 -5.31 23.10
N PHE A 249 -17.10 -4.78 21.89
CA PHE A 249 -18.10 -5.02 20.84
C PHE A 249 -17.69 -6.19 19.94
N GLN A 250 -16.43 -6.61 19.94
CA GLN A 250 -15.96 -7.69 19.06
C GLN A 250 -16.82 -8.95 19.20
N GLY A 251 -17.32 -9.45 18.06
CA GLY A 251 -18.18 -10.63 18.00
C GLY A 251 -19.65 -10.39 18.37
N THR A 252 -20.06 -9.16 18.65
CA THR A 252 -21.47 -8.80 18.89
C THR A 252 -22.18 -8.31 17.63
N ALA A 253 -23.50 -8.13 17.69
CA ALA A 253 -24.27 -7.54 16.60
C ALA A 253 -23.89 -6.06 16.38
N GLU A 254 -23.66 -5.33 17.46
CA GLU A 254 -23.26 -3.91 17.42
C GLU A 254 -21.92 -3.71 16.69
N TRP A 255 -20.98 -4.66 16.77
CA TRP A 255 -19.76 -4.60 15.97
C TRP A 255 -20.04 -4.62 14.48
N GLN A 256 -20.96 -5.47 14.02
CA GLN A 256 -21.32 -5.54 12.60
C GLN A 256 -21.97 -4.23 12.14
N GLU A 257 -22.82 -3.62 12.95
CA GLU A 257 -23.39 -2.30 12.66
C GLU A 257 -22.30 -1.22 12.52
N ILE A 258 -21.34 -1.18 13.45
CA ILE A 258 -20.22 -0.24 13.40
C ILE A 258 -19.35 -0.44 12.13
N ILE A 259 -19.07 -1.70 11.75
CA ILE A 259 -18.32 -1.99 10.52
C ILE A 259 -19.09 -1.54 9.28
N LEU A 260 -20.41 -1.73 9.25
CA LEU A 260 -21.26 -1.26 8.16
C LEU A 260 -21.28 0.26 8.06
N ASP A 261 -21.28 0.97 9.19
CA ASP A 261 -21.17 2.43 9.22
C ASP A 261 -19.85 2.92 8.60
N PHE A 262 -18.71 2.28 8.92
CA PHE A 262 -17.43 2.62 8.28
C PHE A 262 -17.42 2.32 6.78
N LYS A 263 -18.01 1.20 6.37
CA LYS A 263 -18.18 0.85 4.95
C LYS A 263 -18.99 1.92 4.22
N ASP A 264 -20.08 2.40 4.82
CA ASP A 264 -20.91 3.46 4.23
C ASP A 264 -20.17 4.81 4.20
N GLN A 265 -19.38 5.14 5.23
CA GLN A 265 -18.52 6.33 5.23
C GLN A 265 -17.52 6.33 4.07
N ILE A 266 -16.84 5.19 3.83
CA ILE A 266 -15.93 5.05 2.69
C ILE A 266 -16.68 5.33 1.39
N LYS A 267 -17.84 4.71 1.17
CA LYS A 267 -18.61 4.90 -0.07
C LYS A 267 -19.15 6.31 -0.28
N GLN A 268 -19.37 7.06 0.80
CA GLN A 268 -19.78 8.45 0.75
C GLN A 268 -18.61 9.42 0.51
N SER A 269 -17.36 8.94 0.60
CA SER A 269 -16.18 9.75 0.31
C SER A 269 -16.10 10.09 -1.18
N HIS A 270 -15.86 11.37 -1.46
CA HIS A 270 -15.63 11.88 -2.82
C HIS A 270 -14.14 11.83 -3.21
N GLN A 271 -13.27 11.22 -2.38
CA GLN A 271 -11.82 11.22 -2.55
C GLN A 271 -11.25 9.81 -2.69
N LEU A 272 -11.98 8.91 -3.35
CA LEU A 272 -11.54 7.52 -3.53
C LEU A 272 -10.72 7.32 -4.80
N GLY A 273 -9.49 6.85 -4.62
CA GLY A 273 -8.56 6.48 -5.67
C GLY A 273 -8.08 7.66 -6.49
N ILE A 274 -8.08 7.48 -7.81
CA ILE A 274 -7.58 8.45 -8.80
C ILE A 274 -8.72 9.30 -9.36
N LEU A 275 -9.95 8.78 -9.31
CA LEU A 275 -11.10 9.34 -10.00
C LEU A 275 -11.54 10.69 -9.39
N GLY A 276 -12.43 11.34 -10.12
CA GLY A 276 -13.12 12.57 -9.77
C GLY A 276 -14.10 12.41 -8.61
N ASN A 277 -14.87 13.45 -8.37
CA ASN A 277 -15.73 13.57 -7.18
C ASN A 277 -17.14 12.98 -7.43
N ASP A 278 -17.31 12.21 -8.50
CA ASP A 278 -18.56 11.52 -8.79
C ASP A 278 -18.91 10.51 -7.68
N SER A 279 -20.19 10.15 -7.62
CA SER A 279 -20.66 9.13 -6.68
C SER A 279 -19.98 7.77 -6.95
N TYR A 280 -19.86 6.94 -5.91
CA TYR A 280 -19.33 5.57 -6.00
C TYR A 280 -19.86 4.78 -7.21
N ALA A 281 -21.18 4.74 -7.41
CA ALA A 281 -21.80 4.00 -8.52
C ALA A 281 -21.43 4.55 -9.91
N LYS A 282 -21.42 5.89 -10.08
CA LYS A 282 -21.00 6.53 -11.34
C LYS A 282 -19.53 6.27 -11.66
N ASN A 283 -18.67 6.27 -10.63
CA ASN A 283 -17.27 5.91 -10.81
C ASN A 283 -17.12 4.46 -11.28
N ILE A 284 -17.93 3.53 -10.76
CA ILE A 284 -17.98 2.15 -11.27
C ILE A 284 -18.44 2.11 -12.73
N ASP A 285 -19.52 2.82 -13.08
CA ASP A 285 -20.03 2.87 -14.45
C ASP A 285 -18.97 3.40 -15.42
N PHE A 286 -18.27 4.48 -15.05
CA PHE A 286 -17.15 5.04 -15.81
C PHE A 286 -16.04 4.00 -16.07
N LEU A 287 -15.70 3.18 -15.07
CA LEU A 287 -14.67 2.14 -15.23
C LEU A 287 -15.09 1.09 -16.27
N PHE A 288 -16.35 0.64 -16.23
CA PHE A 288 -16.89 -0.30 -17.22
C PHE A 288 -16.95 0.28 -18.63
N GLU A 289 -17.37 1.53 -18.77
CA GLU A 289 -17.33 2.26 -20.06
C GLU A 289 -15.92 2.34 -20.65
N HIS A 290 -14.90 2.28 -19.79
CA HIS A 290 -13.49 2.31 -20.18
C HIS A 290 -12.83 0.94 -20.26
N GLY A 291 -13.60 -0.14 -20.23
CA GLY A 291 -13.14 -1.49 -20.50
C GLY A 291 -12.65 -2.25 -19.26
N PHE A 292 -12.97 -1.78 -18.04
CA PHE A 292 -12.71 -2.55 -16.84
C PHE A 292 -13.40 -3.92 -16.89
N GLN A 293 -12.71 -4.95 -16.42
CA GLN A 293 -13.25 -6.28 -16.18
C GLN A 293 -13.12 -6.59 -14.69
N PRO A 294 -14.13 -7.21 -14.06
CA PRO A 294 -14.10 -7.53 -12.63
C PRO A 294 -12.87 -8.36 -12.24
N PHE A 295 -12.31 -8.07 -11.08
CA PHE A 295 -11.24 -8.88 -10.51
C PHE A 295 -11.75 -10.29 -10.17
N GLN A 296 -11.00 -11.31 -10.57
CA GLN A 296 -11.26 -12.69 -10.15
C GLN A 296 -10.65 -12.91 -8.77
N ILE A 297 -11.46 -13.31 -7.79
CA ILE A 297 -11.03 -13.49 -6.40
C ILE A 297 -11.44 -14.86 -5.90
N ASP A 298 -10.50 -15.59 -5.29
CA ASP A 298 -10.80 -16.73 -4.43
C ASP A 298 -11.17 -16.20 -3.04
N PHE A 299 -12.47 -16.07 -2.78
CA PHE A 299 -12.96 -15.47 -1.54
C PHE A 299 -12.77 -16.40 -0.34
N GLY A 300 -12.75 -17.72 -0.56
CA GLY A 300 -12.40 -18.69 0.48
C GLY A 300 -10.97 -18.50 0.96
N LEU A 301 -10.02 -18.40 0.01
CA LEU A 301 -8.62 -18.08 0.30
C LEU A 301 -8.46 -16.72 0.97
N LEU A 302 -9.23 -15.72 0.54
CA LEU A 302 -9.23 -14.39 1.16
C LEU A 302 -9.61 -14.45 2.63
N GLN A 303 -10.71 -15.13 2.96
CA GLN A 303 -11.16 -15.28 4.35
C GLN A 303 -10.11 -16.00 5.21
N GLU A 304 -9.47 -17.05 4.68
CA GLU A 304 -8.40 -17.77 5.37
C GLU A 304 -7.19 -16.87 5.62
N LYS A 305 -6.71 -16.17 4.58
CA LYS A 305 -5.56 -15.25 4.67
C LYS A 305 -5.82 -14.11 5.64
N LEU A 306 -7.02 -13.52 5.63
CA LEU A 306 -7.39 -12.47 6.58
C LEU A 306 -7.35 -12.99 8.02
N LYS A 307 -7.93 -14.16 8.28
CA LYS A 307 -7.88 -14.79 9.61
C LYS A 307 -6.45 -15.02 10.07
N HIS A 308 -5.58 -15.54 9.20
CA HIS A 308 -4.16 -15.75 9.52
C HIS A 308 -3.41 -14.44 9.74
N CYS A 309 -3.68 -13.41 8.92
CA CYS A 309 -3.07 -12.08 9.08
C CYS A 309 -3.47 -11.43 10.40
N VAL A 310 -4.76 -11.45 10.76
CA VAL A 310 -5.24 -10.90 12.04
C VAL A 310 -4.61 -11.66 13.23
N ALA A 311 -4.58 -13.00 13.18
CA ALA A 311 -3.96 -13.81 14.23
C ALA A 311 -2.46 -13.51 14.37
N ARG A 312 -1.75 -13.29 13.26
CA ARG A 312 -0.33 -12.88 13.26
C ARG A 312 -0.16 -11.50 13.92
N ILE A 313 -0.97 -10.51 13.53
CA ILE A 313 -0.90 -9.16 14.12
C ILE A 313 -1.19 -9.21 15.61
N GLN A 314 -2.23 -9.95 16.03
CA GLN A 314 -2.56 -10.14 17.44
C GLN A 314 -1.40 -10.79 18.22
N THR A 315 -0.70 -11.75 17.63
CA THR A 315 0.45 -12.41 18.27
C THR A 315 1.65 -11.48 18.40
N LEU A 316 1.93 -10.69 17.36
CA LEU A 316 3.11 -9.81 17.28
C LEU A 316 2.93 -8.47 18.01
N GLU A 317 1.71 -7.96 18.02
CA GLU A 317 1.34 -6.67 18.58
C GLU A 317 -0.13 -6.68 19.05
N PRO A 318 -0.44 -7.25 20.24
CA PRO A 318 -1.80 -7.39 20.75
C PRO A 318 -2.59 -6.07 20.83
N LYS A 319 -1.92 -4.93 21.01
CA LYS A 319 -2.56 -3.60 21.06
C LYS A 319 -3.18 -3.16 19.72
N LEU A 320 -2.89 -3.86 18.62
CA LEU A 320 -3.43 -3.57 17.28
C LEU A 320 -4.49 -4.61 16.85
N ALA A 321 -4.83 -5.57 17.71
CA ALA A 321 -5.68 -6.69 17.34
C ALA A 321 -7.11 -6.24 16.95
N THR A 322 -7.69 -5.28 17.67
CA THR A 322 -9.06 -4.80 17.38
C THR A 322 -9.09 -4.04 16.08
N PHE A 323 -8.13 -3.14 15.90
CA PHE A 323 -7.94 -2.42 14.63
C PHE A 323 -7.75 -3.37 13.45
N ALA A 324 -6.90 -4.39 13.58
CA ALA A 324 -6.67 -5.37 12.52
C ALA A 324 -7.94 -6.16 12.17
N GLN A 325 -8.70 -6.60 13.18
CA GLN A 325 -9.99 -7.26 12.97
C GLN A 325 -10.99 -6.31 12.28
N ALA A 326 -11.07 -5.04 12.71
CA ALA A 326 -11.94 -4.05 12.08
C ALA A 326 -11.61 -3.85 10.59
N LYS A 327 -10.32 -3.80 10.22
CA LYS A 327 -9.90 -3.69 8.81
C LYS A 327 -10.26 -4.92 8.00
N ALA A 328 -10.08 -6.12 8.56
CA ALA A 328 -10.46 -7.37 7.89
C ALA A 328 -11.98 -7.44 7.65
N ASP A 329 -12.78 -7.13 8.68
CA ASP A 329 -14.24 -7.14 8.59
C ASP A 329 -14.76 -6.04 7.66
N LEU A 330 -14.15 -4.87 7.67
CA LEU A 330 -14.46 -3.77 6.76
C LEU A 330 -14.19 -4.14 5.30
N LEU A 331 -13.08 -4.81 5.01
CA LEU A 331 -12.80 -5.34 3.67
C LEU A 331 -13.89 -6.32 3.23
N LEU A 332 -14.26 -7.29 4.07
CA LEU A 332 -15.31 -8.25 3.77
C LEU A 332 -16.68 -7.56 3.58
N ALA A 333 -16.99 -6.55 4.40
CA ALA A 333 -18.22 -5.77 4.29
C ALA A 333 -18.27 -4.95 2.99
N LEU A 334 -17.14 -4.37 2.55
CA LEU A 334 -17.02 -3.71 1.25
C LEU A 334 -17.26 -4.70 0.12
N LEU A 335 -16.62 -5.88 0.13
CA LEU A 335 -16.79 -6.90 -0.91
C LEU A 335 -18.22 -7.48 -0.95
N ALA A 336 -18.91 -7.49 0.18
CA ALA A 336 -20.31 -7.93 0.27
C ALA A 336 -21.31 -6.88 -0.26
N ASP A 337 -20.90 -5.62 -0.39
CA ASP A 337 -21.76 -4.53 -0.85
C ASP A 337 -22.22 -4.72 -2.31
N LYS A 338 -23.48 -4.36 -2.58
CA LYS A 338 -24.12 -4.56 -3.89
C LYS A 338 -23.38 -3.87 -5.04
N ASP A 339 -22.82 -2.69 -4.81
CA ASP A 339 -22.17 -1.90 -5.86
C ASP A 339 -20.74 -2.43 -6.05
N ALA A 340 -20.04 -2.70 -4.95
CA ALA A 340 -18.69 -3.25 -4.96
C ALA A 340 -18.61 -4.64 -5.60
N LYS A 341 -19.65 -5.48 -5.46
CA LYS A 341 -19.78 -6.77 -6.17
C LYS A 341 -19.75 -6.66 -7.70
N ARG A 342 -19.89 -5.48 -8.26
CA ARG A 342 -19.69 -5.27 -9.70
C ARG A 342 -18.20 -5.28 -10.03
N LEU A 343 -17.33 -4.90 -9.10
CA LEU A 343 -15.89 -4.74 -9.35
C LEU A 343 -15.09 -6.05 -9.24
N TRP A 344 -15.71 -7.13 -8.76
CA TRP A 344 -15.07 -8.42 -8.59
C TRP A 344 -16.06 -9.56 -8.80
N GLU A 345 -15.55 -10.75 -9.11
CA GLU A 345 -16.32 -11.99 -9.12
C GLU A 345 -15.57 -13.15 -8.47
N GLU A 346 -16.34 -14.08 -7.92
CA GLU A 346 -15.81 -15.28 -7.28
C GLU A 346 -15.20 -16.21 -8.32
N MET A 347 -13.98 -16.69 -8.04
CA MET A 347 -13.37 -17.76 -8.81
C MET A 347 -14.22 -19.03 -8.68
N ARG A 348 -14.58 -19.63 -9.82
CA ARG A 348 -15.35 -20.88 -9.86
C ARG A 348 -14.48 -22.11 -9.86
#